data_AF-A0A310SFU9-F1
#
_entry.id   AF-A0A310SFU9-F1
#
_cell.length_a   1.000
_cell.length_b   1.000
_cell.length_c   1.000
_cell.angle_alpha   90.00
_cell.angle_beta   90.00
_cell.angle_gamma   90.00
#
_symmetry.space_group_name_H-M   'P 1'
#
loop_
_entity.id
_entity.type
_entity.pdbx_description
1 polymer ?
#
loop_
_entity_poly.entity_id
_entity_poly.type
_entity_poly.pdbx_seq_one_letter_code
_entity_poly.pdbx_strand_id
1 'polypeptide(L)'
;VPGTFCVKITHQGPRGFIWDGRWRQVIRRCASVASTGVTGVCNWGVYENGVYWEECSCSEDSCNAASTLSSFSITILLILGVSITIFSLN
;
A
#
# COMPACT_ATOMS: atom_id res chain seq x y z
N VAL A 1 3.31 24.98 -7.24
CA VAL A 1 2.71 24.72 -5.92
C VAL A 1 2.44 23.22 -5.84
N PRO A 2 2.96 22.47 -4.85
CA PRO A 2 2.59 21.06 -4.72
C PRO A 2 1.10 20.97 -4.41
N GLY A 3 0.44 19.94 -4.96
CA GLY A 3 -1.01 19.78 -4.86
C GLY A 3 -1.49 19.64 -3.41
N THR A 4 -2.69 20.16 -3.11
CA THR A 4 -3.31 20.15 -1.78
C THR A 4 -3.82 18.77 -1.33
N PHE A 5 -3.87 17.79 -2.23
CA PHE A 5 -4.36 16.45 -1.96
C PHE A 5 -3.29 15.40 -2.21
N CYS A 6 -3.36 14.31 -1.47
CA CYS A 6 -2.58 13.11 -1.69
C CYS A 6 -3.42 12.09 -2.46
N VAL A 7 -2.80 11.43 -3.44
CA VAL A 7 -3.43 10.39 -4.26
C VAL A 7 -2.66 9.09 -4.13
N LYS A 8 -3.39 7.98 -4.04
CA LYS A 8 -2.87 6.61 -4.08
C LYS A 8 -3.57 5.84 -5.19
N ILE A 9 -2.80 5.33 -6.14
CA ILE A 9 -3.29 4.48 -7.21
C ILE A 9 -2.70 3.08 -7.02
N THR A 10 -3.55 2.08 -6.86
CA THR A 10 -3.15 0.67 -6.82
C THR A 10 -3.51 0.03 -8.15
N HIS A 11 -2.55 -0.59 -8.83
CA HIS A 11 -2.79 -1.51 -9.94
C HIS A 11 -2.46 -2.92 -9.51
N GLN A 12 -3.30 -3.86 -9.92
CA GLN A 12 -3.16 -5.24 -9.52
C GLN A 12 -3.56 -6.18 -10.66
N GLY A 13 -2.61 -6.98 -11.12
CA GLY A 13 -2.80 -7.89 -12.26
C GLY A 13 -3.96 -8.86 -12.05
N PRO A 14 -4.57 -9.42 -13.10
CA PRO A 14 -5.58 -10.47 -12.93
C PRO A 14 -4.97 -11.69 -12.23
N ARG A 15 -5.79 -12.48 -11.53
CA ARG A 15 -5.40 -13.86 -11.19
C ARG A 15 -5.46 -14.66 -12.49
N GLY A 16 -4.30 -14.95 -13.08
CA GLY A 16 -4.19 -15.85 -14.23
C GLY A 16 -4.46 -17.30 -13.81
N PHE A 17 -3.46 -17.93 -13.19
CA PHE A 17 -3.58 -19.25 -12.54
C PHE A 17 -3.23 -19.15 -11.04
N ILE A 18 -3.66 -20.14 -10.24
CA ILE A 18 -3.44 -20.18 -8.78
C ILE A 18 -1.95 -20.01 -8.40
N TRP A 19 -1.04 -20.41 -9.28
CA TRP A 19 0.42 -20.42 -9.09
C TRP A 19 1.13 -19.20 -9.70
N ASP A 20 0.51 -18.48 -10.62
CA ASP A 20 1.08 -17.27 -11.20
C ASP A 20 0.82 -16.13 -10.20
N GLY A 21 1.84 -15.77 -9.44
CA GLY A 21 1.76 -14.73 -8.43
C GLY A 21 1.15 -13.44 -8.99
N ARG A 22 0.27 -12.79 -8.21
CA ARG A 22 -0.38 -11.54 -8.62
C ARG A 22 0.60 -10.38 -8.44
N TRP A 23 0.93 -9.67 -9.52
CA TRP A 23 1.68 -8.43 -9.39
C TRP A 23 0.81 -7.31 -8.80
N ARG A 24 1.44 -6.42 -8.03
CA ARG A 24 0.81 -5.23 -7.48
C ARG A 24 1.76 -4.05 -7.57
N GLN A 25 1.30 -2.96 -8.17
CA GLN A 25 2.01 -1.68 -8.23
C GLN A 25 1.20 -0.65 -7.44
N VAL A 26 1.88 0.18 -6.64
CA VAL A 26 1.24 1.27 -5.89
C VAL A 26 1.96 2.57 -6.21
N ILE A 27 1.25 3.50 -6.81
CA ILE A 27 1.74 4.84 -7.18
C ILE A 27 1.19 5.83 -6.16
N ARG A 28 2.07 6.68 -5.63
CA ARG A 28 1.71 7.75 -4.69
C ARG A 28 2.19 9.07 -5.26
N ARG A 29 1.30 10.06 -5.31
CA ARG A 29 1.59 11.38 -5.85
C ARG A 29 0.75 12.45 -5.17
N CYS A 30 1.20 13.70 -5.26
CA CYS A 30 0.37 14.85 -4.92
C CYS A 30 -0.54 15.21 -6.09
N ALA A 31 -1.71 15.76 -5.81
CA ALA A 31 -2.66 16.28 -6.80
C ALA A 31 -3.29 17.59 -6.29
N SER A 32 -3.57 18.51 -7.21
CA SER A 32 -4.23 19.78 -6.88
C SER A 32 -5.73 19.63 -6.62
N VAL A 33 -6.35 18.61 -7.21
CA VAL A 33 -7.78 18.30 -7.06
C VAL A 33 -7.94 16.77 -7.10
N ALA A 34 -8.91 16.23 -6.36
CA ALA A 34 -9.31 14.84 -6.46
C ALA A 34 -9.98 14.57 -7.83
N SER A 35 -9.62 13.47 -8.51
CA SER A 35 -10.20 13.12 -9.82
C SER A 35 -11.72 12.97 -9.79
N THR A 36 -12.27 12.49 -8.67
CA THR A 36 -13.70 12.34 -8.40
C THR A 36 -14.36 13.59 -7.82
N GLY A 37 -13.59 14.62 -7.47
CA GLY A 37 -14.07 15.80 -6.74
C GLY A 37 -14.41 15.55 -5.27
N VAL A 38 -14.24 14.33 -4.75
CA VAL A 38 -14.55 13.96 -3.36
C VAL A 38 -13.33 13.30 -2.72
N THR A 39 -13.02 13.63 -1.46
CA THR A 39 -11.95 13.01 -0.68
C THR A 39 -12.48 11.92 0.26
N GLY A 40 -11.61 11.02 0.69
CA GLY A 40 -11.95 9.96 1.65
C GLY A 40 -12.69 8.76 1.04
N VAL A 41 -12.87 8.75 -0.28
CA VAL A 41 -13.46 7.63 -1.02
C VAL A 41 -12.51 7.20 -2.14
N CYS A 42 -12.53 5.91 -2.46
CA CYS A 42 -11.73 5.33 -3.54
C CYS A 42 -12.63 5.02 -4.74
N ASN A 43 -12.22 5.48 -5.91
CA ASN A 43 -12.76 4.98 -7.17
C ASN A 43 -12.03 3.69 -7.54
N TRP A 44 -12.71 2.77 -8.22
CA TRP A 44 -12.11 1.51 -8.59
C TRP A 44 -12.73 0.97 -9.87
N GLY A 45 -12.02 0.05 -10.52
CA GLY A 45 -12.50 -0.62 -11.70
C GLY A 45 -11.57 -1.74 -12.14
N VAL A 46 -11.89 -2.30 -13.29
CA VAL A 46 -11.07 -3.32 -13.96
C VAL A 46 -10.90 -2.87 -15.40
N TYR A 47 -9.66 -2.75 -15.85
CA TYR A 47 -9.36 -2.49 -17.26
C TYR A 47 -9.74 -3.70 -18.13
N GLU A 48 -9.92 -3.50 -19.43
CA GLU A 48 -10.29 -4.58 -20.36
C GLU A 48 -9.32 -5.76 -20.35
N ASN A 49 -8.04 -5.52 -20.03
CA ASN A 49 -7.01 -6.55 -19.87
C ASN A 49 -7.08 -7.29 -18.51
N GLY A 50 -8.12 -7.06 -17.71
CA GLY A 50 -8.34 -7.71 -16.41
C GLY A 50 -7.55 -7.11 -15.25
N VAL A 51 -6.79 -6.03 -15.46
CA VAL A 51 -6.05 -5.37 -14.38
C VAL A 51 -7.02 -4.57 -13.51
N TYR A 52 -7.08 -4.91 -12.22
CA TYR A 52 -7.81 -4.12 -11.24
C TYR A 52 -7.05 -2.82 -10.96
N TRP A 53 -7.79 -1.72 -10.89
CA TRP A 53 -7.26 -0.44 -10.44
C TRP A 53 -8.13 0.16 -9.33
N GLU A 54 -7.48 0.90 -8.44
CA GLU A 54 -8.11 1.64 -7.35
C GLU A 54 -7.39 2.97 -7.20
N GLU A 55 -8.12 4.08 -7.22
CA GLU A 55 -7.62 5.43 -6.97
C GLU A 55 -8.33 6.06 -5.77
N CYS A 56 -7.57 6.38 -4.73
CA CYS A 56 -8.06 7.05 -3.54
C CYS A 56 -7.43 8.44 -3.42
N SER A 57 -8.24 9.43 -3.05
CA SER A 57 -7.79 10.80 -2.76
C SER A 57 -8.05 11.16 -1.30
N CYS A 58 -7.10 11.82 -0.64
CA CYS A 58 -7.22 12.29 0.74
C CYS A 58 -6.54 13.65 0.92
N SER A 59 -6.92 14.39 1.96
CA SER A 59 -6.50 15.80 2.19
C SER A 59 -5.63 16.00 3.42
N GLU A 60 -5.44 14.97 4.24
CA GLU A 60 -4.56 15.03 5.40
C GLU A 60 -3.11 14.81 4.97
N ASP A 61 -2.15 15.35 5.74
CA ASP A 61 -0.75 15.13 5.44
C ASP A 61 -0.37 13.65 5.56
N SER A 62 0.42 13.15 4.60
CA SER A 62 0.90 11.77 4.54
C SER A 62 -0.19 10.66 4.55
N CYS A 63 -1.46 11.00 4.29
CA CYS A 63 -2.58 10.06 4.37
C CYS A 63 -2.49 8.89 3.36
N ASN A 64 -1.72 9.04 2.28
CA ASN A 64 -1.51 7.99 1.29
C ASN A 64 -0.30 7.08 1.57
N ALA A 65 0.31 7.16 2.77
CA ALA A 65 1.49 6.40 3.14
C ALA A 65 1.33 4.86 3.02
N ALA A 66 2.45 4.15 3.01
CA ALA A 66 2.44 2.70 3.15
C ALA A 66 2.12 2.31 4.59
N SER A 67 1.46 1.16 4.76
CA SER A 67 1.36 0.53 6.08
C SER A 67 2.77 0.26 6.59
N THR A 68 3.13 0.88 7.70
CA THR A 68 4.40 0.64 8.39
C THR A 68 4.22 -0.54 9.35
N LEU A 69 5.28 -1.33 9.57
CA LEU A 69 5.25 -2.27 10.68
C LEU A 69 5.15 -1.47 11.98
N SER A 70 4.26 -1.92 12.87
CA SER A 70 4.20 -1.37 14.23
C SER A 70 5.54 -1.60 14.93
N SER A 71 6.02 -0.59 15.66
CA SER A 71 7.24 -0.68 16.46
C SER A 71 7.21 -1.86 17.44
N PHE A 72 6.02 -2.23 17.93
CA PHE A 72 5.81 -3.41 18.78
C PHE A 72 6.11 -4.74 18.06
N SER A 73 5.76 -4.84 16.78
CA SER A 73 6.05 -6.04 15.99
C SER A 73 7.55 -6.19 15.76
N ILE A 74 8.26 -5.08 15.59
CA ILE A 74 9.72 -5.07 15.41
C ILE A 74 10.43 -5.50 16.70
N THR A 75 10.02 -4.99 17.86
CA THR A 75 10.65 -5.36 19.14
C THR A 75 10.46 -6.85 19.45
N ILE A 76 9.28 -7.42 19.20
CA ILE A 76 9.02 -8.85 19.40
C ILE A 76 9.93 -9.69 18.49
N LEU A 77 10.07 -9.34 17.22
CA LEU A 77 10.95 -10.05 16.27
C LEU A 77 12.42 -10.01 16.72
N LEU A 78 12.88 -8.88 17.25
CA LEU A 78 14.25 -8.75 17.76
C LEU A 78 14.47 -9.63 18.99
N ILE A 79 13.54 -9.64 19.95
CA ILE A 79 13.65 -10.50 21.15
C ILE A 79 13.67 -11.98 20.76
N LEU A 80 12.77 -12.40 19.85
CA LEU A 80 12.75 -13.75 19.32
C LEU A 80 14.08 -14.11 18.64
N GLY A 81 14.59 -13.24 17.78
CA GLY A 81 15.89 -13.41 17.13
C GLY A 81 17.03 -13.63 18.13
N VAL A 82 17.12 -12.78 19.16
CA VAL A 82 18.14 -12.90 20.21
C VAL A 82 17.99 -14.21 20.98
N SER A 83 16.78 -14.59 21.39
CA SER A 83 16.56 -15.83 22.12
C SER A 83 16.94 -17.09 21.31
N ILE A 84 16.66 -17.12 20.00
CA ILE A 84 17.08 -18.20 19.11
C ILE A 84 18.61 -18.27 19.01
N THR A 85 19.28 -17.13 18.89
CA THR A 85 20.76 -17.11 18.84
C THR A 85 21.39 -17.60 20.13
N ILE A 86 20.85 -17.21 21.29
CA ILE A 86 21.33 -17.67 22.61
C ILE A 86 21.11 -19.18 22.75
N PHE A 87 19.93 -19.69 22.39
CA PHE A 87 19.64 -21.13 22.45
C PHE A 87 20.52 -21.95 21.50
N SER A 88 20.91 -21.39 20.36
CA SER A 88 21.77 -22.07 19.38
C SER A 88 23.26 -22.07 19.76
N LEU A 89 23.66 -21.21 20.71
CA LEU A 89 25.02 -21.10 21.24
C LEU A 89 25.24 -21.93 22.51
N ASN A 90 24.16 -22.39 23.15
CA ASN A 90 24.15 -23.26 24.33
C ASN A 90 23.98 -24.73 23.91
#